data_AF-A0A3R0QR13-F1
#
_entry.id   AF-A0A3R0QR13-F1
#
_cell.length_a   1.000
_cell.length_b   1.000
_cell.length_c   1.000
_cell.angle_alpha   90.00
_cell.angle_beta   90.00
_cell.angle_gamma   90.00
#
_symmetry.space_group_name_H-M   'P 1'
#
loop_
_entity.id
_entity.type
_entity.pdbx_description
1 polymer ?
#
loop_
_entity_poly.entity_id
_entity_poly.type
_entity_poly.pdbx_seq_one_letter_code
_entity_poly.pdbx_strand_id
1 'polypeptide(L)'
;MNRIYKLKFDKRRNEMVIVSEITAGAGKEKSTGHIADLTALSPFRKLLGTLTPVALLTGLIAGLLPAMVLAADLPAGGQIVGGQGSISTSGNQMTIHQQTQNMATNWH
;
A
#
# COMPACT_ATOMS: atom_id res chain seq x y z
N MET A 1 -60.65 -6.41 -15.55
CA MET A 1 -60.03 -5.14 -15.99
C MET A 1 -58.61 -5.46 -16.46
N ASN A 2 -58.26 -5.19 -17.72
CA ASN A 2 -56.93 -5.53 -18.27
C ASN A 2 -56.01 -4.30 -18.20
N ARG A 3 -54.73 -4.48 -17.84
CA ARG A 3 -53.77 -3.37 -17.65
C ARG A 3 -52.86 -3.24 -18.88
N ILE A 4 -52.89 -2.08 -19.54
CA ILE A 4 -52.14 -1.77 -20.77
C ILE A 4 -50.78 -1.08 -20.50
N TYR A 5 -50.20 -1.31 -19.33
CA TYR A 5 -48.96 -0.65 -18.90
C TYR A 5 -48.04 -1.62 -18.17
N LYS A 6 -46.73 -1.31 -18.22
CA LYS A 6 -45.69 -2.08 -17.52
C LYS A 6 -45.03 -1.19 -16.47
N LEU A 7 -44.83 -1.74 -15.27
CA LEU A 7 -44.01 -1.09 -14.24
C LEU A 7 -42.55 -1.46 -14.49
N LYS A 8 -41.68 -0.45 -14.58
CA LYS A 8 -40.22 -0.62 -14.65
C LYS A 8 -39.58 0.10 -13.47
N PHE A 9 -38.62 -0.55 -12.84
CA PHE A 9 -37.83 0.07 -11.79
C PHE A 9 -36.77 0.99 -12.41
N ASP A 10 -36.77 2.27 -12.06
CA ASP A 10 -35.73 3.20 -12.46
C ASP A 10 -34.66 3.26 -11.36
N LYS A 11 -33.50 2.65 -11.63
CA LYS A 11 -32.37 2.60 -10.69
C LYS A 11 -31.80 3.97 -10.35
N ARG A 12 -31.92 4.96 -11.24
CA ARG A 12 -31.41 6.32 -11.00
C ARG A 12 -32.29 7.05 -9.98
N ARG A 13 -33.59 6.79 -10.01
CA ARG A 13 -34.57 7.46 -9.14
C ARG A 13 -34.96 6.62 -7.92
N ASN A 14 -34.64 5.33 -7.92
CA ASN A 14 -35.00 4.37 -6.89
C ASN A 14 -36.52 4.24 -6.69
N GLU A 15 -37.28 4.34 -7.78
CA GLU A 15 -38.74 4.32 -7.78
C GLU A 15 -39.28 3.39 -8.88
N MET A 16 -40.55 2.99 -8.73
CA MET A 16 -41.29 2.24 -9.73
C MET A 16 -41.99 3.21 -10.68
N VAL A 17 -41.57 3.22 -11.95
CA VAL A 17 -42.11 4.11 -12.98
C VAL A 17 -43.05 3.33 -13.90
N ILE A 18 -44.20 3.92 -14.20
CA ILE A 18 -45.17 3.37 -15.16
C ILE A 18 -44.71 3.71 -16.57
N VAL A 19 -44.62 2.70 -17.43
CA VAL A 19 -44.14 2.82 -18.81
C VAL A 19 -45.15 2.17 -19.75
N SER A 20 -45.24 2.69 -20.98
CA SER A 20 -46.04 2.08 -22.04
C SER A 20 -45.60 0.64 -22.32
N GLU A 21 -46.56 -0.24 -22.63
CA GLU A 21 -46.29 -1.66 -22.85
C GLU A 21 -45.40 -1.94 -24.08
N ILE A 22 -45.39 -1.02 -25.04
CA ILE A 22 -44.59 -1.05 -26.27
C ILE A 22 -43.16 -0.54 -26.08
N THR A 23 -42.83 0.04 -24.92
CA THR A 23 -41.47 0.54 -24.68
C THR A 23 -40.51 -0.64 -24.49
N ALA A 24 -39.56 -0.77 -25.42
CA ALA A 24 -38.48 -1.76 -25.36
C ALA A 24 -37.81 -1.77 -23.98
N GLY A 25 -37.64 -2.95 -23.39
CA GLY A 25 -36.85 -3.10 -22.18
C GLY A 25 -35.39 -2.75 -22.47
N ALA A 26 -34.74 -1.99 -21.58
CA ALA A 26 -33.28 -1.99 -21.56
C ALA A 26 -32.86 -3.45 -21.38
N GLY A 27 -32.14 -3.99 -22.35
CA GLY A 27 -31.79 -5.41 -22.39
C GLY A 27 -31.22 -5.84 -21.04
N LYS A 28 -31.76 -6.92 -20.46
CA LYS A 28 -31.12 -7.56 -19.33
C LYS A 28 -29.71 -7.94 -19.78
N GLU A 29 -28.68 -7.43 -19.11
CA GLU A 29 -27.31 -7.91 -19.29
C GLU A 29 -27.35 -9.42 -19.07
N LYS A 30 -27.24 -10.16 -20.17
CA LYS A 30 -27.27 -11.61 -20.15
C LYS A 30 -25.92 -12.00 -19.57
N SER A 31 -25.91 -12.46 -18.32
CA SER A 31 -24.82 -13.27 -17.78
C SER A 31 -24.75 -14.55 -18.61
N THR A 32 -24.12 -14.46 -19.78
CA THR A 32 -23.92 -15.56 -20.72
C THR A 32 -22.48 -16.01 -20.61
N GLY A 33 -22.32 -17.22 -20.08
CA GLY A 33 -21.27 -18.14 -20.50
C GLY A 33 -19.90 -17.87 -19.90
N HIS A 34 -19.43 -18.84 -19.12
CA HIS A 34 -18.02 -19.09 -18.89
C HIS A 34 -17.27 -19.14 -20.23
N ILE A 35 -16.60 -18.06 -20.60
CA ILE A 35 -15.40 -18.16 -21.43
C ILE A 35 -14.26 -18.30 -20.43
N ALA A 36 -14.00 -19.56 -20.09
CA ALA A 36 -12.70 -19.94 -19.57
C ALA A 36 -11.63 -19.46 -20.56
N ASP A 37 -10.49 -19.09 -19.99
CA ASP A 37 -9.19 -19.29 -20.63
C ASP A 37 -8.64 -18.22 -21.60
N LEU A 38 -8.65 -16.95 -21.19
CA LEU A 38 -7.58 -15.99 -21.58
C LEU A 38 -7.17 -15.05 -20.43
N THR A 39 -7.78 -15.16 -19.25
CA THR A 39 -7.46 -14.32 -18.08
C THR A 39 -6.31 -14.86 -17.22
N ALA A 40 -5.71 -16.00 -17.61
CA ALA A 40 -4.58 -16.63 -16.92
C ALA A 40 -3.24 -15.89 -17.10
N LEU A 41 -3.16 -14.86 -17.95
CA LEU A 41 -1.90 -14.16 -18.25
C LEU A 41 -1.76 -12.77 -17.64
N SER A 42 -2.63 -12.31 -16.74
CA SER A 42 -2.34 -11.09 -15.99
C SER A 42 -2.98 -11.03 -14.60
N PRO A 43 -2.24 -11.29 -13.51
CA PRO A 43 -2.69 -10.91 -12.17
C PRO A 43 -2.88 -9.37 -12.05
N PHE A 44 -2.22 -8.59 -12.91
CA PHE A 44 -2.30 -7.12 -12.92
C PHE A 44 -3.68 -6.55 -13.26
N ARG A 45 -4.46 -7.18 -14.16
CA ARG A 45 -5.76 -6.62 -14.58
C ARG A 45 -6.87 -6.84 -13.54
N LYS A 46 -6.81 -7.93 -12.75
CA LYS A 46 -7.76 -8.15 -11.64
C LYS A 46 -7.49 -7.22 -10.45
N LEU A 47 -6.23 -6.83 -10.25
CA LEU A 47 -5.83 -5.91 -9.19
C LEU A 47 -6.36 -4.49 -9.46
N LEU A 48 -6.26 -3.98 -10.70
CA LEU A 48 -6.75 -2.62 -11.02
C LEU A 48 -8.28 -2.46 -10.97
N GLY A 49 -9.06 -3.54 -11.14
CA GLY A 49 -10.53 -3.48 -11.11
C GLY A 49 -11.15 -3.63 -9.72
N THR A 50 -10.36 -3.98 -8.70
CA THR A 50 -10.84 -4.25 -7.32
C THR A 50 -10.20 -3.36 -6.27
N LEU A 51 -9.18 -2.57 -6.63
CA LEU A 51 -8.61 -1.57 -5.75
C LEU A 51 -9.58 -0.40 -5.61
N THR A 52 -10.17 -0.26 -4.42
CA THR A 52 -10.85 0.98 -4.05
C THR A 52 -9.85 2.14 -4.18
N PRO A 53 -10.29 3.37 -4.52
CA PRO A 53 -9.40 4.53 -4.65
C PRO A 53 -8.51 4.74 -3.41
N VAL A 54 -9.02 4.34 -2.24
CA VAL A 54 -8.31 4.35 -0.96
C VAL A 54 -7.12 3.40 -0.95
N ALA A 55 -7.25 2.18 -1.48
CA ALA A 55 -6.17 1.19 -1.52
C ALA A 55 -5.04 1.58 -2.48
N LEU A 56 -5.37 2.28 -3.58
CA LEU A 56 -4.38 2.84 -4.49
C LEU A 56 -3.58 3.98 -3.82
N LEU A 57 -4.27 4.87 -3.10
CA LEU A 57 -3.64 5.98 -2.37
C LEU A 57 -2.72 5.48 -1.26
N THR A 58 -3.15 4.50 -0.47
CA THR A 58 -2.32 3.94 0.61
C THR A 58 -1.09 3.21 0.07
N GLY A 59 -1.23 2.44 -1.01
CA GLY A 59 -0.11 1.78 -1.67
C GLY A 59 0.89 2.78 -2.28
N LEU A 60 0.41 3.86 -2.88
CA LEU A 60 1.25 4.92 -3.44
C LEU A 60 2.05 5.65 -2.35
N ILE A 61 1.42 5.98 -1.23
CA ILE A 61 2.08 6.68 -0.11
C ILE A 61 3.12 5.76 0.54
N ALA A 62 2.80 4.48 0.76
CA ALA A 62 3.74 3.53 1.34
C ALA A 62 4.92 3.19 0.41
N GLY A 63 4.72 3.24 -0.92
CA GLY A 63 5.76 2.97 -1.92
C GLY A 63 6.65 4.16 -2.25
N LEU A 64 6.18 5.40 -2.06
CA LEU A 64 6.97 6.61 -2.31
C LEU A 64 7.83 7.05 -1.13
N LEU A 65 7.52 6.59 0.08
CA LEU A 65 8.31 6.93 1.26
C LEU A 65 9.51 5.98 1.36
N PRO A 66 10.75 6.47 1.19
CA PRO A 66 11.92 5.67 1.54
C PRO A 66 11.80 5.35 3.02
N ALA A 67 11.82 4.07 3.37
CA ALA A 67 11.99 3.66 4.76
C ALA A 67 13.37 4.15 5.20
N MET A 68 13.42 5.34 5.81
CA MET A 68 14.62 5.86 6.44
C MET A 68 14.88 4.98 7.66
N VAL A 69 15.66 3.91 7.46
CA VAL A 69 16.25 3.16 8.55
C VAL A 69 17.25 4.08 9.21
N LEU A 70 16.84 4.71 10.31
CA LEU A 70 17.74 5.35 11.24
C LEU A 70 18.67 4.26 11.77
N ALA A 71 19.97 4.44 11.53
CA ALA A 71 20.96 3.57 12.11
C ALA A 71 20.86 3.58 13.63
N ALA A 72 21.14 2.44 14.27
CA ALA A 72 21.26 2.40 15.72
C ALA A 72 22.31 3.43 16.17
N ASP A 73 21.91 4.28 17.12
CA ASP A 73 22.75 5.35 17.63
C ASP A 73 24.00 4.73 18.26
N LEU A 74 25.19 5.16 17.81
CA LEU A 74 26.45 4.69 18.36
C LEU A 74 26.64 5.27 19.77
N PRO A 75 27.34 4.57 20.68
CA PRO A 75 27.71 5.15 21.97
C PRO A 75 28.45 6.48 21.75
N ALA A 76 27.89 7.58 22.22
CA ALA A 76 28.48 8.90 22.08
C ALA A 76 29.29 9.27 23.35
N GLY A 77 30.16 10.27 23.24
CA GLY A 77 30.83 10.83 24.43
C GLY A 77 31.92 9.95 25.06
N GLY A 78 32.41 8.92 24.37
CA GLY A 78 33.51 8.10 24.84
C GLY A 78 34.79 8.90 25.10
N GLN A 79 35.30 8.88 26.33
CA GLN A 79 36.60 9.45 26.68
C GLN A 79 37.56 8.38 27.17
N ILE A 80 38.81 8.48 26.74
CA ILE A 80 39.89 7.63 27.25
C ILE A 80 40.30 8.17 28.62
N VAL A 81 40.05 7.39 29.68
CA VAL A 81 40.33 7.76 31.08
C VAL A 81 41.59 7.08 31.62
N GLY A 82 42.15 6.12 30.88
CA GLY A 82 43.42 5.47 31.21
C GLY A 82 44.01 4.76 30.00
N GLY A 83 45.35 4.72 29.91
CA GLY A 83 46.05 4.24 28.71
C GLY A 83 46.10 5.29 27.59
N GLN A 84 46.57 4.89 26.41
CA GLN A 84 46.66 5.74 25.22
C GLN A 84 45.96 5.09 24.02
N GLY A 85 45.29 5.91 23.22
CA GLY A 85 44.57 5.48 22.03
C GLY A 85 43.78 6.60 21.38
N SER A 86 42.94 6.27 20.41
CA SER A 86 41.99 7.19 19.80
C SER A 86 40.64 6.54 19.55
N ILE A 87 39.59 7.35 19.57
CA ILE A 87 38.22 6.97 19.22
C ILE A 87 37.85 7.80 18.00
N SER A 88 37.41 7.15 16.93
CA SER A 88 36.94 7.80 15.70
C SER A 88 35.60 7.22 15.30
N THR A 89 34.73 8.08 14.76
CA THR A 89 33.39 7.69 14.32
C THR A 89 33.18 8.15 12.89
N SER A 90 32.77 7.23 12.01
CA SER A 90 32.46 7.50 10.61
C SER A 90 31.13 6.85 10.26
N GLY A 91 30.08 7.66 10.10
CA GLY A 91 28.72 7.18 9.88
C GLY A 91 28.26 6.26 11.03
N ASN A 92 27.99 5.01 10.70
CA ASN A 92 27.50 3.99 11.64
C ASN A 92 28.61 3.07 12.18
N GLN A 93 29.87 3.43 11.95
CA GLN A 93 31.02 2.66 12.43
C GLN A 93 31.84 3.48 13.41
N MET A 94 32.10 2.91 14.58
CA MET A 94 33.07 3.41 15.54
C MET A 94 34.32 2.54 15.52
N THR A 95 35.48 3.20 15.44
CA THR A 95 36.79 2.55 15.48
C THR A 95 37.55 3.05 16.71
N ILE A 96 38.01 2.11 17.52
CA ILE A 96 38.82 2.37 18.71
C ILE A 96 40.23 1.83 18.46
N HIS A 97 41.20 2.73 18.35
CA HIS A 97 42.61 2.38 18.21
C HIS A 97 43.29 2.40 19.58
N GLN A 98 43.58 1.23 20.12
CA GLN A 98 44.29 1.08 21.38
C GLN A 98 45.80 1.01 21.14
N GLN A 99 46.57 1.87 21.81
CA GLN A 99 48.03 1.93 21.71
C GLN A 99 48.74 1.28 22.90
N THR A 100 48.11 1.26 24.08
CA THR A 100 48.68 0.65 25.30
C THR A 100 48.11 -0.73 25.57
N GLN A 101 48.84 -1.56 26.33
CA GLN A 101 48.37 -2.89 26.73
C GLN A 101 47.01 -2.85 27.43
N ASN A 102 46.84 -1.88 28.34
CA ASN A 102 45.57 -1.61 29.01
C ASN A 102 45.10 -0.21 28.61
N MET A 103 43.83 -0.10 28.22
CA MET A 103 43.15 1.16 27.96
C MET A 103 41.74 1.09 28.55
N ALA A 104 41.32 2.16 29.21
CA ALA A 104 40.00 2.29 29.81
C ALA A 104 39.26 3.45 29.16
N THR A 105 38.02 3.21 28.73
CA THR A 105 37.13 4.21 28.14
C THR A 105 35.89 4.38 29.01
N ASN A 106 35.53 5.63 29.27
CA ASN A 106 34.30 6.00 29.96
C ASN A 106 33.26 6.45 28.94
N TRP A 107 32.01 6.02 29.12
CA TRP A 107 30.89 6.27 28.22
C TRP A 107 29.74 6.86 29.05
N HIS A 108 29.10 7.92 28.55
CA HIS A 108 28.00 8.64 29.20
C HIS A 108 26.67 8.40 28.50
#